data_AF-A0A4R5BLH0-F1
#
_entry.id   AF-A0A4R5BLH0-F1
#
_cell.length_a   1.000
_cell.length_b   1.000
_cell.length_c   1.000
_cell.angle_alpha   90.00
_cell.angle_beta   90.00
_cell.angle_gamma   90.00
#
_symmetry.space_group_name_H-M   'P 1'
#
loop_
_entity.id
_entity.type
_entity.pdbx_description
1 polymer ?
#
loop_
_entity_poly.entity_id
_entity_poly.type
_entity_poly.pdbx_seq_one_letter_code
_entity_poly.pdbx_strand_id
1 'polypeptide(L)'
;MPEPVVAAVRAMARREAAAALLPAPRVEFGAEGPSVRVNLVACPVCGAPEQTRAWAPPFKDAAGPDRSAPVLHMLACEMLTIRAVLPIVVAAVRSPGLAGAQFNTRALTWLEVSHLQLEKALEAVDTAEANGRTLAASTRPYRPAEVGWTGLRRDLVPSFLSPHADVPDSLERLYAETRGAGIVANYQRICETS
;
A
#
# COMPACT_ATOMS: atom_id res chain seq x y z
N MET A 1 -14.01 -8.21 19.24
CA MET A 1 -12.65 -8.51 18.73
C MET A 1 -11.68 -8.45 19.91
N PRO A 2 -10.67 -9.33 19.99
CA PRO A 2 -9.63 -9.25 21.02
C PRO A 2 -8.90 -7.90 21.00
N GLU A 3 -8.46 -7.41 22.15
CA GLU A 3 -7.75 -6.12 22.24
C GLU A 3 -6.45 -6.06 21.41
N PRO A 4 -5.61 -7.12 21.37
CA PRO A 4 -4.40 -7.10 20.54
C PRO A 4 -4.71 -6.92 19.05
N VAL A 5 -5.79 -7.54 18.56
CA VAL A 5 -6.27 -7.38 17.19
C VAL A 5 -6.69 -5.93 16.92
N VAL A 6 -7.45 -5.32 17.83
CA VAL A 6 -7.87 -3.92 17.71
C VAL A 6 -6.66 -2.96 17.70
N ALA A 7 -5.68 -3.21 18.56
CA ALA A 7 -4.46 -2.41 18.65
C ALA A 7 -3.64 -2.47 17.36
N ALA A 8 -3.42 -3.66 16.80
CA ALA A 8 -2.66 -3.86 15.56
C ALA A 8 -3.33 -3.14 14.37
N VAL A 9 -4.65 -3.30 14.20
CA VAL A 9 -5.42 -2.63 13.15
C VAL A 9 -5.28 -1.11 13.25
N ARG A 10 -5.40 -0.56 14.47
CA ARG A 10 -5.27 0.88 14.70
C ARG A 10 -3.85 1.38 14.41
N ALA A 11 -2.83 0.61 14.79
CA ALA A 11 -1.43 0.96 14.53
C ALA A 11 -1.16 1.04 13.02
N MET A 12 -1.56 0.01 12.27
CA MET A 12 -1.46 -0.04 10.80
C MET A 12 -2.24 1.11 10.13
N ALA A 13 -3.47 1.37 10.57
CA ALA A 13 -4.29 2.45 10.04
C ALA A 13 -3.65 3.83 10.28
N ARG A 14 -3.04 4.06 11.45
CA ARG A 14 -2.37 5.32 11.80
C ARG A 14 -1.09 5.53 10.99
N ARG A 15 -0.27 4.49 10.78
CA ARG A 15 0.93 4.59 9.95
C ARG A 15 0.59 4.93 8.51
N GLU A 16 -0.45 4.30 7.96
CA GLU A 16 -0.93 4.65 6.63
C GLU A 16 -1.49 6.07 6.55
N ALA A 17 -2.26 6.50 7.56
CA ALA A 17 -2.77 7.87 7.62
C ALA A 17 -1.64 8.92 7.67
N ALA A 18 -0.54 8.62 8.37
CA ALA A 18 0.65 9.47 8.37
C ALA A 18 1.34 9.48 7.00
N ALA A 19 1.46 8.32 6.35
CA ALA A 19 2.04 8.19 5.01
C ALA A 19 1.25 8.96 3.94
N ALA A 20 -0.08 9.00 4.05
CA ALA A 20 -0.96 9.68 3.09
C ALA A 20 -0.69 11.19 2.97
N LEU A 21 -0.15 11.81 4.02
CA LEU A 21 0.15 13.25 4.08
C LEU A 21 1.63 13.56 3.85
N LEU A 22 2.48 12.57 3.54
CA LEU A 22 3.86 12.83 3.20
C LEU A 22 3.94 13.81 2.00
N PRO A 23 4.86 14.79 2.03
CA PRO A 23 5.09 15.65 0.88
C PRO A 23 5.61 14.80 -0.28
N ALA A 24 5.06 15.02 -1.48
CA ALA A 24 5.62 14.40 -2.67
C ALA A 24 7.04 14.97 -2.91
N PRO A 25 8.02 14.15 -3.32
CA PRO A 25 9.32 14.65 -3.76
C PRO A 25 9.14 15.75 -4.81
N ARG A 26 9.91 16.83 -4.67
CA ARG A 26 10.00 17.83 -5.72
C ARG A 26 10.77 17.22 -6.88
N VAL A 27 10.18 17.22 -8.06
CA VAL A 27 10.85 16.84 -9.30
C VAL A 27 10.97 18.11 -10.12
N GLU A 28 12.19 18.44 -10.55
CA GLU A 28 12.41 19.57 -11.46
C GLU A 28 11.68 19.32 -12.78
N PHE A 29 11.22 20.39 -13.42
CA PHE A 29 10.50 20.26 -14.69
C PHE A 29 11.40 19.59 -15.74
N GLY A 30 10.94 18.47 -16.30
CA GLY A 30 11.70 17.68 -17.28
C GLY A 30 12.68 16.65 -16.70
N ALA A 31 12.89 16.61 -15.37
CA ALA A 31 13.70 15.59 -14.73
C ALA A 31 12.90 14.29 -14.52
N GLU A 32 13.59 13.14 -14.58
CA GLU A 32 12.97 11.88 -14.16
C GLU A 32 12.79 11.87 -12.64
N GLY A 33 11.55 11.64 -12.20
CA GLY A 33 11.26 11.47 -10.78
C GLY A 33 11.72 10.10 -10.27
N PRO A 34 11.89 9.95 -8.95
CA PRO A 34 12.22 8.66 -8.34
C PRO A 34 11.14 7.61 -8.68
N SER A 35 11.59 6.40 -9.01
CA SER A 35 10.76 5.31 -9.53
C SER A 35 10.74 4.10 -8.59
N VAL A 36 9.69 3.28 -8.72
CA VAL A 36 9.55 1.98 -8.04
C VAL A 36 9.26 0.95 -9.11
N ARG A 37 9.99 -0.17 -9.07
CA ARG A 37 9.70 -1.33 -9.90
C ARG A 37 8.60 -2.14 -9.25
N VAL A 38 7.60 -2.53 -10.01
CA VAL A 38 6.52 -3.36 -9.48
C VAL A 38 6.62 -4.76 -10.06
N ASN A 39 6.81 -5.73 -9.17
CA ASN A 39 6.76 -7.14 -9.51
C ASN A 39 5.39 -7.72 -9.15
N LEU A 40 4.71 -8.31 -10.13
CA LEU A 40 3.40 -8.91 -9.92
C LEU A 40 3.55 -10.38 -9.54
N VAL A 41 2.76 -10.79 -8.55
CA VAL A 41 2.65 -12.18 -8.10
C VAL A 41 1.25 -12.69 -8.45
N ALA A 42 1.12 -13.94 -8.91
CA ALA A 42 -0.18 -14.52 -9.21
C ALA A 42 -1.06 -14.51 -7.95
N CYS A 43 -2.33 -14.15 -8.10
CA CYS A 43 -3.26 -14.24 -6.98
C CYS A 43 -3.86 -15.66 -6.90
N PRO A 44 -3.58 -16.45 -5.84
CA PRO A 44 -4.17 -17.77 -5.70
C PRO A 44 -5.66 -17.74 -5.34
N VAL A 45 -6.19 -16.58 -4.95
CA VAL A 45 -7.60 -16.43 -4.53
C VAL A 45 -8.52 -16.20 -5.74
N CYS A 46 -8.17 -15.25 -6.63
CA CYS A 46 -9.00 -14.94 -7.80
C CYS A 46 -8.43 -15.42 -9.14
N GLY A 47 -7.23 -16.03 -9.15
CA GLY A 47 -6.58 -16.53 -10.35
C GLY A 47 -5.97 -15.45 -11.26
N ALA A 48 -5.80 -14.21 -10.78
CA ALA A 48 -5.15 -13.15 -11.55
C ALA A 48 -3.69 -13.54 -11.89
N PRO A 49 -3.28 -13.58 -13.17
CA PRO A 49 -1.97 -14.07 -13.58
C PRO A 49 -0.87 -13.00 -13.47
N GLU A 50 0.40 -13.43 -13.44
CA GLU A 50 1.60 -12.61 -13.17
C GLU A 50 1.94 -11.54 -14.23
N GLN A 51 1.14 -11.36 -15.28
CA GLN A 51 1.58 -10.64 -16.48
C GLN A 51 0.62 -9.56 -16.96
N THR A 52 -0.58 -9.48 -16.38
CA THR A 52 -1.62 -8.53 -16.82
C THR A 52 -2.12 -7.68 -15.66
N ARG A 53 -1.72 -6.41 -15.68
CA ARG A 53 -2.48 -5.37 -14.96
C ARG A 53 -3.60 -4.91 -15.90
N ALA A 54 -4.83 -4.88 -15.41
CA ALA A 54 -5.96 -4.31 -16.14
C ALA A 54 -5.90 -2.76 -16.23
N TRP A 55 -4.84 -2.14 -15.69
CA TRP A 55 -4.68 -0.70 -15.54
C TRP A 55 -3.21 -0.30 -15.69
N ALA A 56 -2.96 0.88 -16.26
CA ALA A 56 -1.62 1.46 -16.31
C ALA A 56 -1.23 2.00 -14.92
N PRO A 57 -0.02 1.71 -14.41
CA PRO A 57 0.43 2.25 -13.13
C PRO A 57 0.49 3.79 -13.18
N PRO A 58 0.08 4.51 -12.12
CA PRO A 58 0.07 5.97 -12.12
C PRO A 58 1.46 6.58 -11.88
N PHE A 59 2.50 5.74 -11.90
CA PHE A 59 3.90 6.11 -11.81
C PHE A 59 4.64 5.40 -12.94
N LYS A 60 5.78 5.97 -13.37
CA LYS A 60 6.65 5.33 -14.34
C LYS A 60 7.20 4.06 -13.70
N ASP A 61 6.67 2.91 -14.12
CA ASP A 61 7.25 1.61 -13.79
C ASP A 61 8.61 1.56 -14.47
N ALA A 62 9.67 1.35 -13.71
CA ALA A 62 11.02 1.26 -14.25
C ALA A 62 11.18 -0.10 -14.96
N ALA A 63 10.51 -0.26 -16.11
CA ALA A 63 10.65 -1.41 -17.00
C ALA A 63 12.02 -1.45 -17.73
N GLY A 64 13.00 -0.69 -17.24
CA GLY A 64 14.36 -0.58 -17.81
C GLY A 64 15.42 -1.28 -16.97
N PRO A 65 16.67 -1.34 -17.44
CA PRO A 65 17.79 -2.02 -16.78
C PRO A 65 18.29 -1.31 -15.50
N ASP A 66 17.59 -0.26 -15.04
CA ASP A 66 17.92 0.42 -13.79
C ASP A 66 17.59 -0.48 -12.59
N ARG A 67 18.55 -1.34 -12.27
CA ARG A 67 18.52 -2.25 -11.12
C ARG A 67 18.58 -1.51 -9.79
N SER A 68 18.81 -0.19 -9.80
CA SER A 68 18.92 0.60 -8.56
C SER A 68 17.55 0.96 -7.97
N ALA A 69 16.47 0.94 -8.74
CA ALA A 69 15.14 1.24 -8.21
C ALA A 69 14.67 0.15 -7.21
N PRO A 70 14.07 0.54 -6.07
CA PRO A 70 13.38 -0.36 -5.16
C PRO A 70 12.33 -1.22 -5.87
N VAL A 71 12.08 -2.42 -5.35
CA VAL A 71 11.09 -3.37 -5.89
C VAL A 71 9.93 -3.52 -4.92
N LEU A 72 8.70 -3.32 -5.41
CA LEU A 72 7.48 -3.63 -4.71
C LEU A 72 6.85 -4.90 -5.32
N HIS A 73 6.70 -5.93 -4.50
CA HIS A 73 5.96 -7.15 -4.83
C HIS A 73 4.50 -7.00 -4.40
N MET A 74 3.57 -7.25 -5.31
CA MET A 74 2.13 -7.15 -5.08
C MET A 74 1.38 -8.26 -5.81
N LEU A 75 0.20 -8.63 -5.32
CA LEU A 75 -0.68 -9.53 -6.06
C LEU A 75 -1.15 -8.85 -7.35
N ALA A 76 -1.26 -9.59 -8.44
CA ALA A 76 -1.66 -9.08 -9.76
C ALA A 76 -3.07 -8.45 -9.78
N CYS A 77 -3.93 -8.83 -8.83
CA CYS A 77 -5.27 -8.28 -8.65
C CYS A 77 -5.32 -6.99 -7.83
N GLU A 78 -4.22 -6.60 -7.17
CA GLU A 78 -4.17 -5.37 -6.38
C GLU A 78 -4.11 -4.12 -7.27
N MET A 79 -4.61 -3.01 -6.74
CA MET A 79 -4.47 -1.68 -7.33
C MET A 79 -3.70 -0.77 -6.38
N LEU A 80 -2.81 0.07 -6.93
CA LEU A 80 -2.01 1.04 -6.17
C LEU A 80 -2.30 2.47 -6.61
N THR A 81 -2.29 3.37 -5.64
CA THR A 81 -2.23 4.81 -5.89
C THR A 81 -0.78 5.30 -5.81
N ILE A 82 -0.48 6.46 -6.43
CA ILE A 82 0.84 7.12 -6.28
C ILE A 82 1.19 7.33 -4.80
N ARG A 83 0.18 7.62 -3.97
CA ARG A 83 0.35 7.83 -2.53
C ARG A 83 0.78 6.57 -1.79
N ALA A 84 0.36 5.38 -2.25
CA ALA A 84 0.73 4.11 -1.63
C ALA A 84 2.23 3.79 -1.78
N VAL A 85 2.84 4.18 -2.91
CA VAL A 85 4.27 3.96 -3.16
C VAL A 85 5.16 5.09 -2.63
N LEU A 86 4.56 6.20 -2.20
CA LEU A 86 5.28 7.39 -1.75
C LEU A 86 6.28 7.12 -0.60
N PRO A 87 5.98 6.27 0.41
CA PRO A 87 6.95 5.93 1.44
C PRO A 87 8.24 5.30 0.90
N ILE A 88 8.13 4.39 -0.09
CA ILE A 88 9.31 3.80 -0.75
C ILE A 88 10.13 4.89 -1.41
N VAL A 89 9.46 5.73 -2.19
CA VAL A 89 10.07 6.78 -2.98
C VAL A 89 10.81 7.77 -2.08
N VAL A 90 10.17 8.24 -1.01
CA VAL A 90 10.77 9.17 -0.04
C VAL A 90 11.95 8.51 0.69
N ALA A 91 11.84 7.24 1.05
CA ALA A 91 12.93 6.52 1.70
C ALA A 91 14.14 6.33 0.76
N ALA A 92 13.90 5.92 -0.48
CA ALA A 92 14.95 5.70 -1.47
C ALA A 92 15.72 6.99 -1.81
N VAL A 93 15.04 8.13 -1.90
CA VAL A 93 15.69 9.45 -2.10
C VAL A 93 16.61 9.81 -0.93
N ARG A 94 16.22 9.46 0.30
CA ARG A 94 17.00 9.79 1.51
C ARG A 94 18.12 8.80 1.80
N SER A 95 18.07 7.59 1.22
CA SER A 95 18.96 6.49 1.59
C SER A 95 19.34 5.69 0.35
N PRO A 96 20.48 5.99 -0.28
CA PRO A 96 20.97 5.26 -1.45
C PRO A 96 21.14 3.75 -1.22
N GLY A 97 21.36 3.32 0.02
CA GLY A 97 21.43 1.90 0.40
C GLY A 97 20.11 1.12 0.26
N LEU A 98 18.99 1.80 -0.01
CA LEU A 98 17.72 1.17 -0.37
C LEU A 98 17.61 0.86 -1.86
N ALA A 99 18.67 1.09 -2.64
CA ALA A 99 18.73 0.69 -4.02
C ALA A 99 18.53 -0.82 -4.16
N GLY A 100 17.52 -1.23 -4.93
CA GLY A 100 17.15 -2.65 -5.09
C GLY A 100 16.54 -3.31 -3.85
N ALA A 101 16.20 -2.56 -2.79
CA ALA A 101 15.48 -3.10 -1.64
C ALA A 101 14.11 -3.64 -2.07
N GLN A 102 13.67 -4.72 -1.41
CA GLN A 102 12.43 -5.43 -1.71
C GLN A 102 11.38 -5.12 -0.65
N PHE A 103 10.19 -4.79 -1.13
CA PHE A 103 9.02 -4.46 -0.32
C PHE A 103 7.85 -5.32 -0.77
N ASN A 104 6.97 -5.67 0.17
CA ASN A 104 5.73 -6.41 -0.11
C ASN A 104 4.51 -5.52 0.19
N THR A 105 3.40 -5.75 -0.50
CA THR A 105 2.09 -5.23 -0.06
C THR A 105 1.58 -6.01 1.14
N ARG A 106 0.69 -5.39 1.93
CA ARG A 106 -0.04 -6.10 3.00
C ARG A 106 -0.74 -7.36 2.48
N ALA A 107 -1.31 -7.35 1.28
CA ALA A 107 -2.01 -8.53 0.75
C ALA A 107 -1.06 -9.71 0.51
N LEU A 108 0.13 -9.43 -0.02
CA LEU A 108 1.13 -10.47 -0.24
C LEU A 108 1.64 -11.02 1.10
N THR A 109 1.97 -10.14 2.06
CA THR A 109 2.36 -10.58 3.42
C THR A 109 1.23 -11.35 4.12
N TRP A 110 -0.01 -10.89 3.99
CA TRP A 110 -1.19 -11.56 4.53
C TRP A 110 -1.35 -12.96 3.96
N LEU A 111 -1.17 -13.13 2.64
CA LEU A 111 -1.25 -14.43 2.00
C LEU A 111 -0.25 -15.42 2.62
N GLU A 112 0.97 -14.97 2.92
CA GLU A 112 2.02 -15.80 3.54
C GLU A 112 1.66 -16.25 4.95
N VAL A 113 0.92 -15.44 5.73
CA VAL A 113 0.67 -15.69 7.17
C VAL A 113 -0.79 -15.99 7.52
N SER A 114 -1.71 -15.92 6.56
CA SER A 114 -3.16 -16.09 6.79
C SER A 114 -3.55 -17.49 7.28
N HIS A 115 -2.67 -18.47 7.12
CA HIS A 115 -2.84 -19.82 7.67
C HIS A 115 -2.66 -19.88 9.20
N LEU A 116 -2.13 -18.82 9.82
CA LEU A 116 -1.99 -18.70 11.27
C LEU A 116 -3.32 -18.28 11.93
N GLN A 117 -3.38 -18.36 13.25
CA GLN A 117 -4.47 -17.73 14.01
C GLN A 117 -4.49 -16.22 13.75
N LEU A 118 -5.69 -15.63 13.59
CA LEU A 118 -5.89 -14.23 13.18
C LEU A 118 -5.00 -13.23 13.92
N GLU A 119 -4.90 -13.35 15.24
CA GLU A 119 -4.08 -12.48 16.07
C GLU A 119 -2.59 -12.56 15.69
N LYS A 120 -2.05 -13.77 15.53
CA LYS A 120 -0.65 -14.00 15.12
C LYS A 120 -0.39 -13.55 13.68
N ALA A 121 -1.36 -13.76 12.78
CA ALA A 121 -1.26 -13.31 11.40
C ALA A 121 -1.19 -11.77 11.34
N LEU A 122 -2.05 -11.08 12.11
CA LEU A 122 -2.04 -9.62 12.20
C LEU A 122 -0.76 -9.07 12.85
N GLU A 123 -0.27 -9.72 13.90
CA GLU A 123 1.00 -9.36 14.54
C GLU A 123 2.17 -9.49 13.56
N ALA A 124 2.20 -10.55 12.74
CA ALA A 124 3.24 -10.74 11.73
C ALA A 124 3.19 -9.65 10.65
N VAL A 125 1.99 -9.28 10.17
CA VAL A 125 1.82 -8.17 9.21
C VAL A 125 2.22 -6.83 9.84
N ASP A 126 1.78 -6.54 11.06
CA ASP A 126 2.12 -5.31 11.79
C ASP A 126 3.63 -5.18 12.01
N THR A 127 4.29 -6.27 12.38
CA THR A 127 5.75 -6.33 12.56
C THR A 127 6.49 -6.13 11.23
N ALA A 128 6.02 -6.75 10.14
CA ALA A 128 6.62 -6.58 8.82
C ALA A 128 6.49 -5.13 8.32
N GLU A 129 5.35 -4.48 8.59
CA GLU A 129 5.14 -3.07 8.28
C GLU A 129 5.98 -2.14 9.15
N ALA A 130 6.06 -2.38 10.46
CA ALA A 130 6.87 -1.58 11.37
C ALA A 130 8.36 -1.62 11.03
N ASN A 131 8.85 -2.75 10.51
CA ASN A 131 10.21 -2.92 10.01
C ASN A 131 10.41 -2.39 8.59
N GLY A 132 9.38 -1.80 7.97
CA GLY A 132 9.43 -1.22 6.63
C GLY A 132 9.54 -2.24 5.49
N ARG A 133 9.30 -3.53 5.73
CA ARG A 133 9.30 -4.58 4.69
C ARG A 133 7.97 -4.67 3.95
N THR A 134 6.89 -4.27 4.64
CA THR A 134 5.52 -4.33 4.12
C THR A 134 4.90 -2.94 4.07
N LEU A 135 4.10 -2.68 3.03
CA LEU A 135 3.41 -1.40 2.82
C LEU A 135 1.91 -1.55 2.79
N ALA A 136 1.26 -0.49 3.26
CA ALA A 136 -0.13 -0.23 3.06
C ALA A 136 -0.42 -0.01 1.57
N ALA A 137 -0.94 -1.03 0.88
CA ALA A 137 -0.93 -1.01 -0.58
C ALA A 137 -2.18 -1.58 -1.24
N SER A 138 -3.09 -2.22 -0.51
CA SER A 138 -4.25 -2.79 -1.16
C SER A 138 -5.32 -1.70 -1.29
N THR A 139 -5.52 -1.17 -2.49
CA THR A 139 -6.80 -0.54 -2.83
C THR A 139 -7.60 -1.51 -3.67
N ARG A 140 -8.93 -1.49 -3.51
CA ARG A 140 -9.86 -2.24 -4.34
C ARG A 140 -10.83 -1.28 -5.04
N PRO A 141 -11.30 -1.61 -6.25
CA PRO A 141 -12.38 -0.87 -6.85
C PRO A 141 -13.67 -1.14 -6.08
N TYR A 142 -14.39 -0.08 -5.69
CA TYR A 142 -15.69 -0.14 -5.02
C TYR A 142 -16.81 -0.64 -5.96
N ARG A 143 -16.60 -0.50 -7.28
CA ARG A 143 -17.50 -0.95 -8.37
C ARG A 143 -16.67 -1.49 -9.54
N PRO A 144 -17.23 -2.34 -10.42
CA PRO A 144 -16.60 -2.66 -11.70
C PRO A 144 -16.22 -1.35 -12.41
N ALA A 145 -14.95 -1.22 -12.78
CA ALA A 145 -14.42 0.05 -13.27
C ALA A 145 -15.15 0.51 -14.54
N GLU A 146 -15.60 1.76 -14.56
CA GLU A 146 -15.87 2.46 -15.81
C GLU A 146 -14.55 2.63 -16.60
N VAL A 147 -14.63 2.67 -17.93
CA VAL A 147 -13.45 2.67 -18.80
C VAL A 147 -12.54 3.87 -18.51
N GLY A 148 -11.32 3.61 -18.02
CA GLY A 148 -10.23 4.59 -17.88
C GLY A 148 -9.81 4.93 -16.45
N TRP A 149 -8.56 5.41 -16.29
CA TRP A 149 -7.93 5.68 -14.98
C TRP A 149 -8.69 6.70 -14.13
N THR A 150 -9.30 7.71 -14.75
CA THR A 150 -10.06 8.76 -14.03
C THR A 150 -11.29 8.20 -13.35
N GLY A 151 -12.03 7.31 -14.02
CA GLY A 151 -13.17 6.61 -13.44
C GLY A 151 -12.71 5.65 -12.34
N LEU A 152 -11.74 4.79 -12.67
CA LEU A 152 -11.16 3.82 -11.74
C LEU A 152 -10.67 4.48 -10.44
N ARG A 153 -9.95 5.60 -10.53
CA ARG A 153 -9.41 6.33 -9.36
C ARG A 153 -10.49 6.83 -8.40
N ARG A 154 -11.66 7.24 -8.91
CA ARG A 154 -12.75 7.73 -8.05
C ARG A 154 -13.36 6.61 -7.22
N ASP A 155 -13.30 5.39 -7.71
CA ASP A 155 -13.87 4.21 -7.08
C ASP A 155 -12.85 3.41 -6.24
N LEU A 156 -11.58 3.82 -6.20
CA LEU A 156 -10.59 3.14 -5.35
C LEU A 156 -10.84 3.44 -3.87
N VAL A 157 -11.14 2.40 -3.11
CA VAL A 157 -11.19 2.46 -1.65
C VAL A 157 -9.99 1.72 -1.06
N PRO A 158 -9.41 2.22 0.05
CA PRO A 158 -8.42 1.46 0.80
C PRO A 158 -9.01 0.14 1.29
N SER A 159 -8.23 -0.93 1.19
CA SER A 159 -8.48 -2.22 1.82
C SER A 159 -7.48 -2.41 2.95
N PHE A 160 -7.92 -3.03 4.05
CA PHE A 160 -7.06 -3.21 5.21
C PHE A 160 -5.90 -4.17 4.93
N LEU A 161 -6.21 -5.43 4.58
CA LEU A 161 -5.19 -6.48 4.36
C LEU A 161 -5.14 -6.95 2.92
N SER A 162 -6.29 -7.14 2.27
CA SER A 162 -6.36 -7.79 0.98
C SER A 162 -7.52 -7.21 0.16
N PRO A 163 -7.41 -7.17 -1.19
CA PRO A 163 -8.58 -6.90 -2.03
C PRO A 163 -9.60 -8.05 -1.98
N HIS A 164 -9.22 -9.22 -1.48
CA HIS A 164 -10.11 -10.36 -1.27
C HIS A 164 -10.81 -10.26 0.09
N ALA A 165 -12.10 -10.55 0.09
CA ALA A 165 -13.03 -10.33 1.20
C ALA A 165 -12.83 -11.27 2.41
N ASP A 166 -11.69 -11.96 2.52
CA ASP A 166 -11.42 -12.91 3.61
C ASP A 166 -11.06 -12.21 4.94
N VAL A 167 -11.22 -10.89 4.99
CA VAL A 167 -11.06 -10.08 6.20
C VAL A 167 -12.45 -9.78 6.77
N PRO A 168 -12.70 -10.08 8.06
CA PRO A 168 -13.94 -9.69 8.72
C PRO A 168 -14.30 -8.21 8.51
N ASP A 169 -15.54 -7.92 8.10
CA ASP A 169 -16.04 -6.55 7.84
C ASP A 169 -15.82 -5.59 9.01
N SER A 170 -15.82 -6.10 10.24
CA SER A 170 -15.56 -5.33 11.45
C SER A 170 -14.11 -4.80 11.52
N LEU A 171 -13.13 -5.54 10.98
CA LEU A 171 -11.75 -5.09 10.89
C LEU A 171 -11.58 -4.03 9.80
N GLU A 172 -12.18 -4.25 8.62
CA GLU A 172 -12.18 -3.26 7.54
C GLU A 172 -12.81 -1.93 7.98
N ARG A 173 -13.93 -1.99 8.72
CA ARG A 173 -14.58 -0.80 9.28
C ARG A 173 -13.71 -0.09 10.30
N LEU A 174 -13.15 -0.82 11.27
CA LEU A 174 -12.25 -0.26 12.29
C LEU A 174 -11.03 0.40 11.64
N TYR A 175 -10.45 -0.24 10.62
CA TYR A 175 -9.34 0.29 9.84
C TYR A 175 -9.75 1.58 9.12
N ALA A 176 -10.87 1.59 8.38
CA ALA A 176 -11.33 2.75 7.64
C ALA A 176 -11.62 3.95 8.55
N GLU A 177 -12.33 3.74 9.67
CA GLU A 177 -12.62 4.76 10.67
C GLU A 177 -11.33 5.33 11.28
N THR A 178 -10.42 4.45 11.69
CA THR A 178 -9.15 4.88 12.32
C THR A 178 -8.26 5.64 11.33
N ARG A 179 -8.17 5.17 10.08
CA ARG A 179 -7.39 5.81 9.02
C ARG A 179 -7.97 7.19 8.70
N GLY A 180 -9.28 7.30 8.54
CA GLY A 180 -9.96 8.57 8.29
C GLY A 180 -9.71 9.59 9.39
N ALA A 181 -9.91 9.21 10.66
CA ALA A 181 -9.62 10.05 11.82
C ALA A 181 -8.14 10.46 11.89
N GLY A 182 -7.22 9.53 11.59
CA GLY A 182 -5.78 9.80 11.56
C GLY A 182 -5.39 10.83 10.51
N ILE A 183 -5.98 10.78 9.31
CA ILE A 183 -5.72 11.76 8.24
C ILE A 183 -6.15 13.16 8.69
N VAL A 184 -7.36 13.30 9.24
CA VAL A 184 -7.88 14.59 9.72
C VAL A 184 -6.98 15.15 10.83
N ALA A 185 -6.66 14.33 11.84
CA ALA A 185 -5.83 14.76 12.97
C ALA A 185 -4.41 15.16 12.55
N ASN A 186 -3.80 14.42 11.62
CA ASN A 186 -2.47 14.74 11.12
C ASN A 186 -2.48 16.02 10.26
N TYR A 187 -3.53 16.24 9.47
CA TYR A 187 -3.67 17.47 8.69
C TYR A 187 -3.80 18.71 9.58
N GLN A 188 -4.66 18.64 10.60
CA GLN A 188 -4.83 19.72 11.58
C GLN A 188 -3.49 20.08 12.26
N ARG A 189 -2.73 19.08 12.68
CA ARG A 189 -1.41 19.28 13.29
C ARG A 189 -0.43 19.99 12.34
N ILE A 190 -0.40 19.61 11.07
CA ILE A 190 0.48 20.27 10.08
C ILE A 190 0.11 21.74 9.93
N CYS A 191 -1.19 22.06 9.85
CA CYS A 191 -1.68 23.43 9.74
C CYS A 191 -1.39 24.29 10.98
N GLU A 192 -1.37 23.72 12.18
CA GLU A 192 -1.03 24.45 13.42
C GLU A 192 0.47 24.76 13.53
N THR A 193 1.31 24.00 12.84
CA THR A 193 2.78 24.13 12.90
C THR A 193 3.41 24.87 11.71
N SER A 194 2.60 25.28 10.72
CA SER A 194 3.04 25.96 9.49
C SER A 194 2.73 27.44 9.53
#